data_AF-A0A4Q8U8R7-F1
#
_entry.id   AF-A0A4Q8U8R7-F1
#
_cell.length_a   1.000
_cell.length_b   1.000
_cell.length_c   1.000
_cell.angle_alpha   90.00
_cell.angle_beta   90.00
_cell.angle_gamma   90.00
#
_symmetry.space_group_name_H-M   'P 1'
#
loop_
_entity.id
_entity.type
_entity.pdbx_description
1 polymer ?
#
loop_
_entity_poly.entity_id
_entity_poly.type
_entity_poly.pdbx_seq_one_letter_code
_entity_poly.pdbx_strand_id
1 'polypeptide(L)'
;MRVTSDFDNQVLIQKSKRESLVQEFLSESTDNEKKTFFKSFLDLHLLIHHYLIESNRFTVILDTNVIQDILSSESNRVREVRHIATTALLCFLEDYAHANVWLGVTPAVLYELNGQQPIASTAEYRKAMGIVEHVAIKLGISTYTIGFQSYADLKRASKLLHSDAQRIKKAVTKLATQNWKMDFEHGDGRISIPMAVAEASIPNIKLNYLDPFYVKWALMNFVEKRMFEQNKHQKKARRMMNNGQKGISKLFKINKKGALMGLADIELLSKADLTAQSASNSPLITSAITYDKDLLATLYERMGTIRDGGNLVGNNVDPSDGAGLFMYQMKISETRSKHINERSKVYMEALNEFSEANFKSVEASAPS
;
A
#
# COMPACT_ATOMS: atom_id res chain seq x y z
N MET A 1 38.06 0.24 8.44
CA MET A 1 37.41 1.17 7.50
C MET A 1 36.49 0.35 6.60
N ARG A 2 35.17 0.40 6.78
CA ARG A 2 34.24 -0.24 5.84
C ARG A 2 34.17 0.67 4.61
N VAL A 3 34.57 0.16 3.46
CA VAL A 3 34.38 0.85 2.18
C VAL A 3 32.88 0.77 1.88
N THR A 4 32.14 1.83 2.20
CA THR A 4 30.75 2.00 1.77
C THR A 4 30.72 2.18 0.25
N SER A 5 29.74 1.59 -0.43
CA SER A 5 29.61 1.76 -1.88
C SER A 5 29.31 3.23 -2.22
N ASP A 6 29.60 3.67 -3.46
CA ASP A 6 29.27 5.03 -3.93
C ASP A 6 27.78 5.35 -3.72
N PHE A 7 26.91 4.37 -3.95
CA PHE A 7 25.47 4.45 -3.67
C PHE A 7 25.17 4.72 -2.19
N ASP A 8 25.75 3.95 -1.26
CA ASP A 8 25.49 4.11 0.17
C ASP A 8 25.94 5.48 0.69
N ASN A 9 27.07 6.00 0.17
CA ASN A 9 27.54 7.33 0.52
C ASN A 9 26.58 8.41 0.03
N GLN A 10 26.07 8.30 -1.20
CA GLN A 10 25.10 9.24 -1.74
C GLN A 10 23.78 9.20 -0.95
N VAL A 11 23.32 8.00 -0.56
CA VAL A 11 22.16 7.83 0.33
C VAL A 11 22.38 8.54 1.67
N LEU A 12 23.52 8.34 2.32
CA LEU A 12 23.84 8.99 3.60
C LEU A 12 23.91 10.52 3.48
N ILE A 13 24.51 11.04 2.40
CA ILE A 13 24.59 12.48 2.14
C ILE A 13 23.19 13.09 1.97
N GLN A 14 22.28 12.40 1.29
CA GLN A 14 20.91 12.90 1.12
C GLN A 14 20.09 12.74 2.40
N LYS A 15 20.30 11.65 3.16
CA LYS A 15 19.69 11.46 4.47
C LYS A 15 20.01 12.62 5.42
N SER A 16 21.27 13.07 5.46
CA SER A 16 21.67 14.18 6.34
C SER A 16 21.09 15.54 5.97
N LYS A 17 20.43 15.66 4.80
CA LYS A 17 19.85 16.91 4.30
C LYS A 17 18.33 16.99 4.43
N ARG A 18 17.66 15.89 4.80
CA ARG A 18 16.19 15.81 4.79
C ARG A 18 15.54 16.88 5.66
N GLU A 19 16.05 17.07 6.87
CA GLU A 19 15.52 18.04 7.81
C GLU A 19 15.59 19.47 7.25
N SER A 20 16.79 19.89 6.81
CA SER A 20 16.99 21.21 6.21
C SER A 20 16.13 21.40 4.96
N LEU A 21 15.99 20.37 4.12
CA LEU A 21 15.15 20.42 2.92
C LEU A 21 13.67 20.65 3.26
N VAL A 22 13.15 20.01 4.31
CA VAL A 22 11.77 20.22 4.79
C VAL A 22 11.59 21.64 5.31
N GLN A 23 12.54 22.14 6.10
CA GLN A 23 12.49 23.49 6.67
C GLN A 23 12.57 24.58 5.59
N GLU A 24 13.49 24.43 4.62
CA GLU A 24 13.64 25.34 3.48
C GLU A 24 12.38 25.36 2.61
N PHE A 25 11.82 24.19 2.28
CA PHE A 25 10.58 24.12 1.54
C PHE A 25 9.45 24.85 2.28
N LEU A 26 9.32 24.66 3.59
CA LEU A 26 8.26 25.29 4.37
C LEU A 26 8.45 26.81 4.50
N SER A 27 9.68 27.32 4.59
CA SER A 27 9.91 28.77 4.67
C SER A 27 9.55 29.49 3.36
N GLU A 28 9.80 28.86 2.22
CA GLU A 28 9.55 29.42 0.89
C GLU A 28 8.15 29.12 0.33
N SER A 29 7.41 28.20 0.96
CA SER A 29 6.10 27.77 0.48
C SER A 29 4.96 28.73 0.81
N THR A 30 4.03 28.83 -0.13
CA THR A 30 2.73 29.48 0.08
C THR A 30 1.87 28.70 1.08
N ASP A 31 0.87 29.35 1.67
CA ASP A 31 -0.07 28.70 2.59
C ASP A 31 -0.81 27.50 1.96
N ASN A 32 -1.11 27.57 0.67
CA ASN A 32 -1.79 26.48 -0.03
C ASN A 32 -0.86 25.26 -0.22
N GLU A 33 0.42 25.51 -0.49
CA GLU A 33 1.44 24.45 -0.57
C GLU A 33 1.67 23.83 0.80
N LYS A 34 1.80 24.64 1.86
CA LYS A 34 1.86 24.17 3.25
C LYS A 34 0.68 23.28 3.62
N LYS A 35 -0.55 23.73 3.33
CA LYS A 35 -1.76 22.92 3.56
C LYS A 35 -1.73 21.58 2.82
N THR A 36 -1.26 21.60 1.56
CA THR A 36 -1.15 20.39 0.74
C THR A 36 -0.06 19.45 1.26
N PHE A 37 1.07 20.01 1.70
CA PHE A 37 2.15 19.29 2.37
C PHE A 37 1.66 18.61 3.64
N PHE A 38 1.06 19.36 4.58
CA PHE A 38 0.57 18.82 5.85
C PHE A 38 -0.45 17.72 5.65
N LYS A 39 -1.39 17.91 4.72
CA LYS A 39 -2.35 16.87 4.36
C LYS A 39 -1.64 15.61 3.86
N SER A 40 -0.70 15.77 2.93
CA SER A 40 0.03 14.65 2.34
C SER A 40 0.89 13.91 3.38
N PHE A 41 1.57 14.65 4.25
CA PHE A 41 2.38 14.10 5.34
C PHE A 41 1.50 13.34 6.35
N LEU A 42 0.39 13.94 6.80
CA LEU A 42 -0.52 13.31 7.77
C LEU A 42 -1.20 12.06 7.19
N ASP A 43 -1.64 12.11 5.93
CA ASP A 43 -2.24 10.96 5.23
C ASP A 43 -1.26 9.77 5.16
N LEU A 44 0.04 10.04 4.95
CA LEU A 44 1.07 9.00 4.95
C LEU A 44 1.46 8.55 6.36
N HIS A 45 1.59 9.48 7.31
CA HIS A 45 1.92 9.19 8.70
C HIS A 45 0.86 8.27 9.32
N LEU A 46 -0.42 8.60 9.17
CA LEU A 46 -1.54 7.81 9.67
C LEU A 46 -1.52 6.37 9.10
N LEU A 47 -1.06 6.18 7.86
CA LEU A 47 -0.88 4.86 7.26
C LEU A 47 0.29 4.12 7.91
N ILE A 48 1.47 4.76 7.97
CA ILE A 48 2.68 4.09 8.45
C ILE A 48 2.66 3.85 9.97
N HIS A 49 1.95 4.67 10.74
CA HIS A 49 1.87 4.56 12.21
C HIS A 49 1.52 3.15 12.69
N HIS A 50 0.59 2.47 12.01
CA HIS A 50 0.23 1.09 12.36
C HIS A 50 1.37 0.09 12.11
N TYR A 51 2.13 0.24 11.03
CA TYR A 51 3.29 -0.61 10.74
C TYR A 51 4.42 -0.33 11.74
N LEU A 52 4.61 0.93 12.10
CA LEU A 52 5.60 1.38 13.08
C LEU A 52 5.28 0.82 14.48
N ILE A 53 4.00 0.72 14.86
CA ILE A 53 3.56 0.06 16.10
C ILE A 53 3.82 -1.44 16.06
N GLU A 54 3.68 -2.10 14.92
CA GLU A 54 3.94 -3.55 14.84
C GLU A 54 5.45 -3.82 14.82
N SER A 55 6.25 -3.07 14.05
CA SER A 55 7.70 -3.25 13.95
C SER A 55 8.46 -1.93 13.79
N ASN A 56 9.58 -1.79 14.50
CA ASN A 56 10.53 -0.70 14.30
C ASN A 56 11.51 -0.97 13.13
N ARG A 57 11.36 -2.10 12.42
CA ARG A 57 12.14 -2.46 11.23
C ARG A 57 11.18 -2.92 10.14
N PHE A 58 11.07 -2.17 9.06
CA PHE A 58 10.15 -2.49 7.99
C PHE A 58 10.61 -1.94 6.65
N THR A 59 10.09 -2.49 5.57
CA THR A 59 10.28 -1.98 4.21
C THR A 59 9.12 -1.11 3.79
N VAL A 60 9.36 -0.10 2.97
CA VAL A 60 8.33 0.70 2.29
C VAL A 60 8.42 0.44 0.80
N ILE A 61 7.31 0.07 0.16
CA ILE A 61 7.22 0.00 -1.31
C ILE A 61 6.59 1.30 -1.79
N LEU A 62 7.23 1.97 -2.74
CA LEU A 62 6.65 3.14 -3.40
C LEU A 62 5.73 2.69 -4.52
N ASP A 63 4.51 3.22 -4.54
CA ASP A 63 3.69 3.23 -5.76
C ASP A 63 4.46 3.93 -6.89
N THR A 64 4.35 3.41 -8.12
CA THR A 64 4.95 3.97 -9.32
C THR A 64 4.61 5.47 -9.48
N ASN A 65 3.43 5.92 -9.06
CA ASN A 65 3.08 7.35 -9.08
C ASN A 65 3.97 8.20 -8.15
N VAL A 66 4.34 7.67 -6.97
CA VAL A 66 5.23 8.37 -6.03
C VAL A 66 6.65 8.44 -6.60
N ILE A 67 7.11 7.37 -7.26
CA ILE A 67 8.37 7.38 -8.02
C ILE A 67 8.37 8.51 -9.06
N GLN A 68 7.27 8.66 -9.82
CA GLN A 68 7.15 9.74 -10.81
C GLN A 68 7.07 11.14 -10.19
N ASP A 69 6.45 11.26 -9.02
CA ASP A 69 6.40 12.52 -8.27
C ASP A 69 7.82 12.96 -7.86
N ILE A 70 8.65 12.03 -7.38
CA ILE A 70 10.05 12.30 -7.00
C ILE A 70 10.93 12.61 -8.22
N LEU A 71 10.78 11.87 -9.32
CA LEU A 71 11.58 12.08 -10.52
C LEU A 71 11.30 13.42 -11.21
N SER A 72 10.06 13.93 -11.11
CA SER A 72 9.65 15.19 -11.77
C SER A 72 9.49 16.37 -10.82
N SER A 73 9.95 16.25 -9.56
CA SER A 73 9.76 17.27 -8.52
C SER A 73 10.30 18.64 -8.94
N GLU A 74 11.49 18.67 -9.56
CA GLU A 74 12.17 19.91 -9.99
C GLU A 74 11.40 20.69 -11.07
N SER A 75 10.53 20.02 -11.82
CA SER A 75 9.75 20.61 -12.92
C SER A 75 8.27 20.83 -12.60
N ASN A 76 7.80 20.36 -11.43
CA ASN A 76 6.39 20.38 -11.09
C ASN A 76 6.19 20.57 -9.57
N ARG A 77 5.72 21.77 -9.21
CA ARG A 77 5.56 22.19 -7.82
C ARG A 77 4.61 21.31 -7.00
N VAL A 78 3.56 20.76 -7.61
CA VAL A 78 2.64 19.85 -6.90
C VAL A 78 3.32 18.52 -6.58
N ARG A 79 4.16 18.03 -7.49
CA ARG A 79 4.96 16.80 -7.29
C ARG A 79 6.07 17.03 -6.27
N GLU A 80 6.67 18.21 -6.28
CA GLU A 80 7.64 18.64 -5.28
C GLU A 80 7.04 18.58 -3.87
N VAL A 81 5.86 19.17 -3.63
CA VAL A 81 5.17 19.12 -2.33
C VAL A 81 5.05 17.69 -1.80
N ARG A 82 4.71 16.74 -2.68
CA ARG A 82 4.58 15.31 -2.36
C ARG A 82 5.93 14.63 -2.10
N HIS A 83 6.94 14.93 -2.92
CA HIS A 83 8.30 14.49 -2.65
C HIS A 83 8.76 14.96 -1.27
N ILE A 84 8.59 16.24 -0.93
CA ILE A 84 8.95 16.80 0.36
C ILE A 84 8.14 16.16 1.50
N ALA A 85 6.84 15.90 1.31
CA ALA A 85 6.04 15.17 2.30
C ALA A 85 6.53 13.73 2.53
N THR A 86 6.97 13.03 1.47
CA THR A 86 7.58 11.70 1.58
C THR A 86 8.92 11.78 2.33
N THR A 87 9.74 12.78 2.03
CA THR A 87 11.03 13.02 2.71
C THR A 87 10.84 13.36 4.18
N ALA A 88 9.85 14.19 4.52
CA ALA A 88 9.48 14.53 5.89
C ALA A 88 9.05 13.29 6.68
N LEU A 89 8.27 12.39 6.06
CA LEU A 89 7.89 11.12 6.66
C LEU A 89 9.11 10.25 6.97
N LEU A 90 10.07 10.13 6.04
CA LEU A 90 11.29 9.35 6.27
C LEU A 90 12.20 9.97 7.34
N CYS A 91 12.29 11.30 7.38
CA CYS A 91 12.98 12.05 8.43
C CYS A 91 12.37 11.72 9.81
N PHE A 92 11.05 11.87 9.95
CA PHE A 92 10.34 11.46 11.17
C PHE A 92 10.61 10.00 11.55
N LEU A 93 10.46 9.07 10.61
CA LEU A 93 10.58 7.64 10.90
C LEU A 93 11.98 7.25 11.36
N GLU A 94 13.03 7.68 10.64
CA GLU A 94 14.39 7.23 10.93
C GLU A 94 15.06 8.07 12.03
N ASP A 95 14.84 9.38 12.05
CA ASP A 95 15.62 10.30 12.88
C ASP A 95 14.93 10.60 14.23
N TYR A 96 13.60 10.56 14.29
CA TYR A 96 12.82 10.84 15.52
C TYR A 96 12.19 9.57 16.11
N ALA A 97 11.56 8.72 15.29
CA ALA A 97 10.97 7.46 15.74
C ALA A 97 11.98 6.30 15.81
N HIS A 98 13.22 6.53 15.37
CA HIS A 98 14.33 5.56 15.35
C HIS A 98 13.99 4.22 14.68
N ALA A 99 13.13 4.27 13.66
CA ALA A 99 12.80 3.12 12.83
C ALA A 99 13.92 2.84 11.83
N ASN A 100 14.14 1.56 11.52
CA ASN A 100 14.98 1.16 10.41
C ASN A 100 14.09 0.90 9.20
N VAL A 101 14.21 1.76 8.19
CA VAL A 101 13.34 1.73 7.01
C VAL A 101 14.18 1.50 5.76
N TRP A 102 13.74 0.58 4.90
CA TRP A 102 14.33 0.34 3.59
C TRP A 102 13.31 0.49 2.48
N LEU A 103 13.76 1.00 1.33
CA LEU A 103 12.97 1.01 0.11
C LEU A 103 12.88 -0.42 -0.45
N GLY A 104 11.71 -1.03 -0.33
CA GLY A 104 11.38 -2.34 -0.88
C GLY A 104 11.25 -2.29 -2.38
N VAL A 105 12.05 -3.09 -3.08
CA VAL A 105 12.03 -3.20 -4.54
C VAL A 105 11.46 -4.56 -4.93
N THR A 106 10.31 -4.57 -5.61
CA THR A 106 9.66 -5.81 -6.05
C THR A 106 9.78 -6.01 -7.57
N PRO A 107 9.58 -7.25 -8.06
CA PRO A 107 9.50 -7.49 -9.49
C PRO A 107 8.39 -6.70 -10.20
N ALA A 108 7.23 -6.42 -9.57
CA ALA A 108 6.20 -5.64 -10.25
C ALA A 108 6.56 -4.16 -10.41
N VAL A 109 7.23 -3.54 -9.43
CA VAL A 109 7.75 -2.16 -9.58
C VAL A 109 8.70 -2.09 -10.78
N LEU A 110 9.69 -3.01 -10.86
CA LEU A 110 10.64 -3.02 -11.96
C LEU A 110 9.98 -3.37 -13.31
N TYR A 111 8.98 -4.24 -13.31
CA TYR A 111 8.19 -4.56 -14.50
C TYR A 111 7.39 -3.34 -15.02
N GLU A 112 6.79 -2.54 -14.13
CA GLU A 112 6.10 -1.31 -14.51
C GLU A 112 7.06 -0.24 -15.02
N LEU A 113 8.20 -0.05 -14.36
CA LEU A 113 9.27 0.86 -14.82
C LEU A 113 9.84 0.42 -16.18
N ASN A 114 9.78 -0.87 -16.50
CA ASN A 114 10.13 -1.42 -17.81
C ASN A 114 8.95 -1.38 -18.81
N GLY A 115 7.95 -0.52 -18.59
CA GLY A 115 6.83 -0.33 -19.53
C GLY A 115 5.86 -1.51 -19.59
N GLN A 116 5.70 -2.24 -18.47
CA GLN A 116 4.88 -3.45 -18.39
C GLN A 116 5.33 -4.55 -19.36
N GLN A 117 6.64 -4.70 -19.53
CA GLN A 117 7.26 -5.77 -20.31
C GLN A 117 8.20 -6.60 -19.42
N PRO A 118 8.29 -7.93 -19.65
CA PRO A 118 9.26 -8.76 -18.95
C PRO A 118 10.68 -8.20 -19.10
N ILE A 119 11.47 -8.28 -18.05
CA ILE A 119 12.88 -7.88 -18.10
C ILE A 119 13.65 -8.99 -18.81
N ALA A 120 14.06 -8.74 -20.05
CA ALA A 120 14.65 -9.71 -20.96
C ALA A 120 16.18 -9.67 -20.96
N SER A 121 16.79 -8.52 -20.64
CA SER A 121 18.24 -8.27 -20.69
C SER A 121 18.80 -7.63 -19.41
N THR A 122 20.11 -7.72 -19.21
CA THR A 122 20.81 -7.04 -18.11
C THR A 122 20.79 -5.52 -18.25
N ALA A 123 20.73 -5.00 -19.47
CA ALA A 123 20.61 -3.57 -19.73
C ALA A 123 19.27 -3.01 -19.23
N GLU A 124 18.16 -3.71 -19.50
CA GLU A 124 16.83 -3.35 -18.99
C GLU A 124 16.77 -3.41 -17.47
N TYR A 125 17.38 -4.44 -16.87
CA TYR A 125 17.50 -4.55 -15.41
C TYR A 125 18.23 -3.35 -14.81
N ARG A 126 19.42 -3.01 -15.33
CA ARG A 126 20.21 -1.86 -14.86
C ARG A 126 19.47 -0.55 -15.04
N LYS A 127 18.74 -0.39 -16.15
CA LYS A 127 17.91 0.79 -16.39
C LYS A 127 16.80 0.92 -15.33
N ALA A 128 16.03 -0.14 -15.09
CA ALA A 128 14.93 -0.11 -14.13
C ALA A 128 15.44 0.06 -12.69
N MET A 129 16.50 -0.67 -12.29
CA MET A 129 17.13 -0.51 -10.98
C MET A 129 17.76 0.87 -10.81
N GLY A 130 18.42 1.42 -11.83
CA GLY A 130 19.02 2.75 -11.76
C GLY A 130 17.98 3.85 -11.49
N ILE A 131 16.75 3.71 -11.99
CA ILE A 131 15.63 4.60 -11.63
C ILE A 131 15.31 4.49 -10.13
N VAL A 132 15.18 3.26 -9.62
CA VAL A 132 14.87 3.01 -8.21
C VAL A 132 15.99 3.50 -7.29
N GLU A 133 17.25 3.23 -7.64
CA GLU A 133 18.43 3.69 -6.91
C GLU A 133 18.51 5.22 -6.91
N HIS A 134 18.23 5.88 -8.03
CA HIS A 134 18.20 7.33 -8.08
C HIS A 134 17.12 7.92 -7.16
N VAL A 135 15.93 7.32 -7.12
CA VAL A 135 14.86 7.70 -6.19
C VAL A 135 15.27 7.45 -4.74
N ALA A 136 15.91 6.30 -4.46
CA ALA A 136 16.40 5.95 -3.14
C ALA A 136 17.43 6.96 -2.63
N ILE A 137 18.36 7.38 -3.50
CA ILE A 137 19.32 8.44 -3.23
C ILE A 137 18.58 9.75 -2.93
N LYS A 138 17.67 10.21 -3.80
CA LYS A 138 16.90 11.46 -3.57
C LYS A 138 16.18 11.45 -2.22
N LEU A 139 15.62 10.31 -1.83
CA LEU A 139 14.97 10.13 -0.54
C LEU A 139 15.93 9.88 0.62
N GLY A 140 17.23 9.65 0.40
CA GLY A 140 18.19 9.30 1.44
C GLY A 140 17.94 7.95 2.12
N ILE A 141 17.31 7.00 1.42
CA ILE A 141 16.93 5.68 1.96
C ILE A 141 17.69 4.53 1.27
N SER A 142 18.09 3.51 2.02
CA SER A 142 18.72 2.31 1.45
C SER A 142 17.68 1.40 0.77
N THR A 143 18.10 0.58 -0.21
CA THR A 143 17.20 -0.34 -0.92
C THR A 143 17.26 -1.76 -0.35
N TYR A 144 16.18 -2.52 -0.54
CA TYR A 144 16.08 -3.93 -0.21
C TYR A 144 15.22 -4.65 -1.24
N THR A 145 15.70 -5.72 -1.87
CA THR A 145 14.93 -6.47 -2.87
C THR A 145 13.99 -7.48 -2.21
N ILE A 146 12.74 -7.53 -2.69
CA ILE A 146 11.70 -8.41 -2.17
C ILE A 146 11.26 -9.36 -3.29
N GLY A 147 11.47 -10.66 -3.09
CA GLY A 147 11.05 -11.70 -4.05
C GLY A 147 12.04 -11.99 -5.19
N PHE A 148 13.22 -11.38 -5.18
CA PHE A 148 14.33 -11.74 -6.07
C PHE A 148 15.69 -11.35 -5.46
N GLN A 149 16.75 -12.07 -5.82
CA GLN A 149 18.13 -11.80 -5.38
C GLN A 149 19.11 -11.62 -6.55
N SER A 150 18.70 -12.01 -7.75
CA SER A 150 19.53 -11.92 -8.95
C SER A 150 18.73 -11.46 -10.17
N TYR A 151 19.44 -11.03 -11.22
CA TYR A 151 18.85 -10.77 -12.53
C TYR A 151 18.11 -12.01 -13.08
N ALA A 152 18.62 -13.21 -12.85
CA ALA A 152 17.98 -14.45 -13.31
C ALA A 152 16.63 -14.69 -12.62
N ASP A 153 16.53 -14.40 -11.32
CA ASP A 153 15.29 -14.50 -10.56
C ASP A 153 14.27 -13.46 -11.03
N LEU A 154 14.71 -12.21 -11.20
CA LEU A 154 13.87 -11.14 -11.69
C LEU A 154 13.35 -11.40 -13.12
N LYS A 155 14.20 -11.93 -14.00
CA LYS A 155 13.82 -12.35 -15.36
C LYS A 155 12.73 -13.43 -15.34
N ARG A 156 12.80 -14.35 -14.38
CA ARG A 156 11.77 -15.38 -14.18
C ARG A 156 10.49 -14.78 -13.62
N ALA A 157 10.59 -14.01 -12.54
CA ALA A 157 9.47 -13.37 -11.86
C ALA A 157 8.68 -12.45 -12.81
N SER A 158 9.37 -11.59 -13.56
CA SER A 158 8.72 -10.68 -14.52
C SER A 158 8.01 -11.41 -15.67
N LYS A 159 8.49 -12.59 -16.10
CA LYS A 159 7.76 -13.46 -17.05
C LYS A 159 6.49 -14.06 -16.44
N LEU A 160 6.55 -14.50 -15.18
CA LEU A 160 5.38 -15.02 -14.47
C LEU A 160 4.33 -13.92 -14.27
N LEU A 161 4.75 -12.74 -13.81
CA LEU A 161 3.90 -11.57 -13.68
C LEU A 161 3.26 -11.17 -15.02
N HIS A 162 4.01 -11.19 -16.11
CA HIS A 162 3.45 -10.93 -17.43
C HIS A 162 2.42 -11.98 -17.86
N SER A 163 2.66 -13.27 -17.56
CA SER A 163 1.69 -14.34 -17.84
C SER A 163 0.39 -14.12 -17.07
N ASP A 164 0.49 -13.79 -15.78
CA ASP A 164 -0.64 -13.48 -14.92
C ASP A 164 -1.40 -12.25 -15.43
N ALA A 165 -0.68 -11.19 -15.82
CA ALA A 165 -1.27 -10.00 -16.44
C ALA A 165 -2.14 -10.33 -17.66
N GLN A 166 -1.67 -11.22 -18.55
CA GLN A 166 -2.48 -11.64 -19.71
C GLN A 166 -3.71 -12.45 -19.32
N ARG A 167 -3.61 -13.32 -18.31
CA ARG A 167 -4.74 -14.11 -17.81
C ARG A 167 -5.79 -13.23 -17.14
N ILE A 168 -5.36 -12.29 -16.30
CA ILE A 168 -6.23 -11.32 -15.64
C ILE A 168 -6.89 -10.42 -16.68
N LYS A 169 -6.14 -9.92 -17.67
CA LYS A 169 -6.68 -9.11 -18.76
C LYS A 169 -7.82 -9.83 -19.47
N LYS A 170 -7.66 -11.12 -19.82
CA LYS A 170 -8.74 -11.93 -20.42
C LYS A 170 -9.98 -12.01 -19.53
N ALA A 171 -9.79 -12.22 -18.22
CA ALA A 171 -10.90 -12.25 -17.27
C ALA A 171 -11.61 -10.88 -17.16
N VAL A 172 -10.85 -9.79 -17.01
CA VAL A 172 -11.40 -8.42 -16.96
C VAL A 172 -12.18 -8.12 -18.24
N THR A 173 -11.64 -8.44 -19.42
CA THR A 173 -12.35 -8.25 -20.70
C THR A 173 -13.66 -9.02 -20.72
N LYS A 174 -13.67 -10.31 -20.33
CA LYS A 174 -14.88 -11.13 -20.28
C LYS A 174 -15.95 -10.52 -19.35
N LEU A 175 -15.55 -10.19 -18.13
CA LEU A 175 -16.43 -9.56 -17.13
C LEU A 175 -16.90 -8.17 -17.58
N ALA A 176 -16.06 -7.45 -18.34
CA ALA A 176 -16.38 -6.13 -18.86
C ALA A 176 -17.44 -6.14 -19.97
N THR A 177 -17.53 -7.22 -20.73
CA THR A 177 -18.52 -7.37 -21.81
C THR A 177 -19.84 -7.98 -21.35
N GLN A 178 -19.88 -8.55 -20.14
CA GLN A 178 -21.06 -9.18 -19.60
C GLN A 178 -22.13 -8.16 -19.18
N ASN A 179 -23.40 -8.51 -19.39
CA ASN A 179 -24.54 -7.77 -18.84
C ASN A 179 -24.70 -8.15 -17.36
N TRP A 180 -24.70 -7.13 -16.50
CA TRP A 180 -24.81 -7.26 -15.05
C TRP A 180 -26.18 -6.82 -14.53
N LYS A 181 -27.14 -6.53 -15.43
CA LYS A 181 -28.54 -6.33 -15.03
C LYS A 181 -29.13 -7.65 -14.56
N MET A 182 -29.56 -7.70 -13.32
CA MET A 182 -30.10 -8.91 -12.69
C MET A 182 -31.08 -8.58 -11.57
N ASP A 183 -31.90 -9.56 -11.21
CA ASP A 183 -32.78 -9.45 -10.06
C ASP A 183 -32.12 -10.04 -8.82
N PHE A 184 -31.95 -9.21 -7.78
CA PHE A 184 -31.41 -9.64 -6.49
C PHE A 184 -32.52 -9.99 -5.50
N GLU A 185 -33.76 -9.52 -5.70
CA GLU A 185 -34.89 -9.80 -4.80
C GLU A 185 -35.62 -11.06 -5.26
N HIS A 186 -35.74 -12.04 -4.37
CA HIS A 186 -36.51 -13.26 -4.61
C HIS A 186 -37.96 -13.07 -4.18
N GLY A 187 -38.88 -13.84 -4.78
CA GLY A 187 -40.32 -13.77 -4.49
C GLY A 187 -40.71 -14.09 -3.03
N ASP A 188 -39.79 -14.67 -2.25
CA ASP A 188 -39.93 -14.97 -0.81
C ASP A 188 -39.38 -13.86 0.10
N GLY A 189 -38.97 -12.72 -0.47
CA GLY A 189 -38.40 -11.58 0.25
C GLY A 189 -36.90 -11.71 0.58
N ARG A 190 -36.23 -12.80 0.18
CA ARG A 190 -34.78 -12.94 0.32
C ARG A 190 -34.05 -12.07 -0.70
N ILE A 191 -32.84 -11.64 -0.36
CA ILE A 191 -31.98 -10.85 -1.25
C ILE A 191 -30.67 -11.62 -1.48
N SER A 192 -30.33 -11.85 -2.74
CA SER A 192 -29.00 -12.34 -3.13
C SER A 192 -27.95 -11.33 -2.71
N ILE A 193 -26.96 -11.75 -1.91
CA ILE A 193 -25.86 -10.88 -1.48
C ILE A 193 -25.01 -10.51 -2.70
N PRO A 194 -24.91 -9.23 -3.10
CA PRO A 194 -24.22 -8.83 -4.32
C PRO A 194 -22.76 -9.31 -4.41
N MET A 195 -22.02 -9.24 -3.30
CA MET A 195 -20.65 -9.72 -3.24
C MET A 195 -20.54 -11.24 -3.47
N ALA A 196 -21.50 -12.03 -2.98
CA ALA A 196 -21.53 -13.48 -3.23
C ALA A 196 -21.83 -13.80 -4.70
N VAL A 197 -22.72 -13.02 -5.33
CA VAL A 197 -22.99 -13.13 -6.77
C VAL A 197 -21.73 -12.76 -7.58
N ALA A 198 -21.04 -11.69 -7.19
CA ALA A 198 -19.79 -11.28 -7.81
C ALA A 198 -18.73 -12.38 -7.69
N GLU A 199 -18.57 -12.96 -6.50
CA GLU A 199 -17.65 -14.07 -6.23
C GLU A 199 -17.88 -15.26 -7.15
N ALA A 200 -19.13 -15.75 -7.22
CA ALA A 200 -19.52 -16.89 -8.04
C ALA A 200 -19.32 -16.62 -9.55
N SER A 201 -19.29 -15.35 -9.95
CA SER A 201 -19.10 -14.94 -11.34
C SER A 201 -17.63 -14.84 -11.76
N ILE A 202 -16.69 -14.82 -10.82
CA ILE A 202 -15.26 -14.70 -11.15
C ILE A 202 -14.75 -16.03 -11.70
N PRO A 203 -14.16 -16.06 -12.92
CA PRO A 203 -13.57 -17.28 -13.44
C PRO A 203 -12.41 -17.74 -12.55
N ASN A 204 -12.20 -19.05 -12.46
CA ASN A 204 -11.01 -19.57 -11.80
C ASN A 204 -9.76 -19.24 -12.65
N ILE A 205 -8.96 -18.29 -12.19
CA ILE A 205 -7.73 -17.86 -12.87
C ILE A 205 -6.54 -18.52 -12.18
N LYS A 206 -5.85 -19.41 -12.89
CA LYS A 206 -4.57 -19.94 -12.41
C LYS A 206 -3.53 -18.81 -12.48
N LEU A 207 -2.98 -18.41 -11.35
CA LEU A 207 -1.92 -17.40 -11.24
C LEU A 207 -0.64 -18.05 -10.73
N ASN A 208 0.50 -17.51 -11.14
CA ASN A 208 1.82 -18.06 -10.83
C ASN A 208 2.73 -17.08 -10.08
N TYR A 209 2.36 -15.80 -10.03
CA TYR A 209 3.11 -14.73 -9.38
C TYR A 209 2.24 -13.95 -8.41
N LEU A 210 1.11 -13.42 -8.89
CA LEU A 210 0.20 -12.63 -8.07
C LEU A 210 -0.61 -13.54 -7.15
N ASP A 211 -0.92 -13.02 -5.96
CA ASP A 211 -1.74 -13.72 -4.99
C ASP A 211 -3.19 -13.87 -5.52
N PRO A 212 -3.72 -15.10 -5.63
CA PRO A 212 -5.07 -15.34 -6.16
C PRO A 212 -6.19 -14.71 -5.34
N PHE A 213 -6.03 -14.59 -4.03
CA PHE A 213 -7.03 -13.98 -3.16
C PHE A 213 -7.21 -12.50 -3.52
N TYR A 214 -6.12 -11.73 -3.59
CA TYR A 214 -6.21 -10.29 -3.91
C TYR A 214 -6.68 -10.04 -5.34
N VAL A 215 -6.25 -10.87 -6.30
CA VAL A 215 -6.75 -10.76 -7.69
C VAL A 215 -8.25 -11.07 -7.75
N LYS A 216 -8.72 -12.14 -7.11
CA LYS A 216 -10.14 -12.50 -7.09
C LYS A 216 -10.96 -11.41 -6.39
N TRP A 217 -10.50 -10.92 -5.24
CA TRP A 217 -11.14 -9.83 -4.51
C TRP A 217 -11.25 -8.57 -5.36
N ALA A 218 -10.21 -8.23 -6.12
CA ALA A 218 -10.25 -7.09 -7.02
C ALA A 218 -11.23 -7.26 -8.19
N LEU A 219 -11.32 -8.46 -8.76
CA LEU A 219 -12.32 -8.77 -9.78
C LEU A 219 -13.75 -8.76 -9.23
N MET A 220 -13.97 -9.22 -7.99
CA MET A 220 -15.26 -9.15 -7.32
C MET A 220 -15.74 -7.70 -7.19
N ASN A 221 -14.87 -6.80 -6.71
CA ASN A 221 -15.18 -5.38 -6.61
C ASN A 221 -15.42 -4.72 -7.99
N PHE A 222 -14.69 -5.14 -9.02
CA PHE A 222 -14.92 -4.70 -10.40
C PHE A 222 -16.33 -5.09 -10.89
N VAL A 223 -16.77 -6.31 -10.60
CA VAL A 223 -18.10 -6.80 -10.96
C VAL A 223 -19.20 -6.12 -10.16
N GLU A 224 -19.04 -6.01 -8.83
CA GLU A 224 -20.02 -5.37 -7.95
C GLU A 224 -20.29 -3.92 -8.36
N LYS A 225 -19.25 -3.16 -8.73
CA LYS A 225 -19.41 -1.80 -9.25
C LYS A 225 -20.31 -1.75 -10.49
N ARG A 226 -20.14 -2.69 -11.42
CA ARG A 226 -20.98 -2.78 -12.62
C ARG A 226 -22.42 -3.17 -12.30
N MET A 227 -22.61 -4.09 -11.34
CA MET A 227 -23.94 -4.40 -10.82
C MET A 227 -24.60 -3.16 -10.22
N PHE A 228 -23.87 -2.35 -9.45
CA PHE A 228 -24.38 -1.11 -8.86
C PHE A 228 -24.81 -0.09 -9.93
N GLU A 229 -24.01 0.06 -10.99
CA GLU A 229 -24.28 0.99 -12.10
C GLU A 229 -25.48 0.56 -12.96
N GLN A 230 -25.65 -0.74 -13.21
CA GLN A 230 -26.67 -1.28 -14.10
C GLN A 230 -28.02 -1.58 -13.40
N ASN A 231 -28.04 -1.76 -12.08
CA ASN A 231 -29.23 -2.14 -11.32
C ASN A 231 -29.82 -0.98 -10.49
N LYS A 232 -29.89 0.22 -11.07
CA LYS A 232 -30.35 1.45 -10.36
C LYS A 232 -31.71 1.32 -9.66
N HIS A 233 -32.59 0.49 -10.20
CA HIS A 233 -33.94 0.22 -9.72
C HIS A 233 -33.97 -0.64 -8.43
N GLN A 234 -32.90 -1.41 -8.14
CA GLN A 234 -32.84 -2.34 -7.03
C GLN A 234 -32.31 -1.68 -5.76
N LYS A 235 -33.14 -0.84 -5.11
CA LYS A 235 -32.70 0.01 -3.99
C LYS A 235 -32.16 -0.80 -2.80
N LYS A 236 -32.76 -1.95 -2.45
CA LYS A 236 -32.33 -2.75 -1.30
C LYS A 236 -30.96 -3.39 -1.55
N ALA A 237 -30.78 -4.06 -2.69
CA ALA A 237 -29.50 -4.66 -3.07
C ALA A 237 -28.38 -3.61 -3.19
N ARG A 238 -28.67 -2.43 -3.76
CA ARG A 238 -27.69 -1.34 -3.87
C ARG A 238 -27.20 -0.79 -2.54
N ARG A 239 -27.96 -0.92 -1.45
CA ARG A 239 -27.50 -0.55 -0.10
C ARG A 239 -26.44 -1.51 0.45
N MET A 240 -26.38 -2.73 -0.07
CA MET A 240 -25.41 -3.76 0.31
C MET A 240 -24.13 -3.72 -0.53
N MET A 241 -24.16 -3.02 -1.67
CA MET A 241 -23.03 -2.90 -2.59
C MET A 241 -22.12 -1.75 -2.19
N ASN A 242 -20.82 -1.86 -2.48
CA ASN A 242 -19.94 -0.70 -2.47
C ASN A 242 -20.44 0.32 -3.49
N ASN A 243 -20.78 1.53 -3.03
CA ASN A 243 -21.36 2.62 -3.83
C ASN A 243 -20.38 3.27 -4.83
N GLY A 244 -19.24 2.62 -5.12
CA GLY A 244 -18.19 3.12 -6.00
C GLY A 244 -17.34 4.26 -5.43
N GLN A 245 -17.61 4.73 -4.19
CA GLN A 245 -16.81 5.79 -3.56
C GLN A 245 -15.60 5.26 -2.79
N LYS A 246 -15.54 3.95 -2.50
CA LYS A 246 -14.42 3.31 -1.83
C LYS A 246 -13.98 2.06 -2.60
N GLY A 247 -12.68 1.86 -2.66
CA GLY A 247 -12.11 0.53 -2.79
C GLY A 247 -11.61 0.10 -4.17
N ILE A 248 -10.90 -1.02 -4.10
CA ILE A 248 -10.14 -1.79 -5.08
C ILE A 248 -10.74 -1.93 -6.49
N SER A 249 -12.06 -1.73 -6.64
CA SER A 249 -12.77 -1.78 -7.93
C SER A 249 -12.11 -0.97 -9.06
N LYS A 250 -11.30 0.04 -8.70
CA LYS A 250 -10.56 0.90 -9.64
C LYS A 250 -9.12 0.46 -9.93
N LEU A 251 -8.58 -0.55 -9.22
CA LEU A 251 -7.21 -1.04 -9.45
C LEU A 251 -7.11 -1.63 -10.86
N PHE A 252 -8.03 -2.53 -11.22
CA PHE A 252 -8.04 -3.07 -12.57
C PHE A 252 -8.75 -2.15 -13.57
N LYS A 253 -7.95 -1.56 -14.46
CA LYS A 253 -8.44 -0.84 -15.65
C LYS A 253 -7.74 -1.35 -16.89
N ILE A 254 -8.47 -1.43 -17.99
CA ILE A 254 -7.86 -1.58 -19.32
C ILE A 254 -7.72 -0.18 -19.89
N ASN A 255 -6.50 0.26 -20.16
CA ASN A 255 -6.27 1.59 -20.73
C ASN A 255 -6.69 1.64 -22.21
N LYS A 256 -6.70 2.83 -22.81
CA LYS A 256 -7.07 3.02 -24.24
C LYS A 256 -6.17 2.24 -25.21
N LYS A 257 -4.95 1.86 -24.79
CA LYS A 257 -4.00 1.03 -25.56
C LYS A 257 -4.20 -0.47 -25.32
N GLY A 258 -5.22 -0.87 -24.56
CA GLY A 258 -5.54 -2.26 -24.26
C GLY A 258 -4.65 -2.91 -23.21
N ALA A 259 -3.80 -2.18 -22.48
CA ALA A 259 -2.98 -2.73 -21.40
C ALA A 259 -3.73 -2.76 -20.07
N LEU A 260 -3.46 -3.78 -19.26
CA LEU A 260 -4.00 -3.90 -17.90
C LEU A 260 -3.19 -3.00 -16.95
N MET A 261 -3.88 -2.13 -16.23
CA MET A 261 -3.34 -1.28 -15.17
C MET A 261 -3.70 -1.86 -13.80
N GLY A 262 -2.93 -1.46 -12.78
CA GLY A 262 -3.13 -1.82 -11.37
C GLY A 262 -2.51 -3.14 -10.94
N LEU A 263 -1.51 -3.65 -11.67
CA LEU A 263 -0.79 -4.85 -11.29
C LEU A 263 0.17 -4.57 -10.12
N ALA A 264 0.94 -3.48 -10.17
CA ALA A 264 1.74 -3.07 -9.03
C ALA A 264 0.87 -2.70 -7.83
N ASP A 265 -0.30 -2.07 -8.04
CA ASP A 265 -1.20 -1.74 -6.93
C ASP A 265 -1.68 -2.99 -6.18
N ILE A 266 -1.94 -4.09 -6.89
CA ILE A 266 -2.34 -5.36 -6.27
C ILE A 266 -1.17 -6.04 -5.58
N GLU A 267 0.02 -6.01 -6.18
CA GLU A 267 1.20 -6.52 -5.49
C GLU A 267 1.45 -5.71 -4.21
N LEU A 268 1.42 -4.38 -4.31
CA LEU A 268 1.58 -3.46 -3.21
C LEU A 268 0.54 -3.72 -2.11
N LEU A 269 -0.73 -3.89 -2.47
CA LEU A 269 -1.78 -4.27 -1.53
C LEU A 269 -1.51 -5.64 -0.88
N SER A 270 -1.10 -6.65 -1.65
CA SER A 270 -0.81 -7.99 -1.12
C SER A 270 0.39 -8.01 -0.17
N LYS A 271 1.39 -7.16 -0.42
CA LYS A 271 2.60 -7.05 0.39
C LYS A 271 2.43 -6.14 1.58
N ALA A 272 1.60 -5.10 1.46
CA ALA A 272 1.35 -4.13 2.51
C ALA A 272 0.14 -4.48 3.39
N ASP A 273 -0.54 -5.61 3.18
CA ASP A 273 -1.64 -6.01 4.06
C ASP A 273 -1.12 -6.37 5.46
N LEU A 274 -1.16 -5.42 6.39
CA LEU A 274 -0.64 -5.59 7.73
C LEU A 274 -1.37 -6.72 8.49
N THR A 275 -2.68 -6.85 8.29
CA THR A 275 -3.46 -7.92 8.92
C THR A 275 -2.92 -9.29 8.50
N ALA A 276 -2.71 -9.50 7.20
CA ALA A 276 -2.19 -10.76 6.67
C ALA A 276 -0.73 -11.00 7.09
N GLN A 277 0.11 -9.95 7.08
CA GLN A 277 1.51 -10.02 7.50
C GLN A 277 1.64 -10.41 8.96
N SER A 278 0.87 -9.79 9.86
CA SER A 278 0.93 -10.12 11.27
C SER A 278 0.29 -11.49 11.54
N ALA A 279 -0.81 -11.87 10.88
CA ALA A 279 -1.45 -13.17 11.06
C ALA A 279 -0.55 -14.35 10.61
N SER A 280 0.30 -14.11 9.61
CA SER A 280 1.29 -15.08 9.14
C SER A 280 2.64 -15.01 9.86
N ASN A 281 2.78 -14.14 10.87
CA ASN A 281 4.05 -13.84 11.53
C ASN A 281 5.18 -13.56 10.51
N SER A 282 4.89 -12.71 9.53
CA SER A 282 5.84 -12.38 8.47
C SER A 282 7.17 -11.90 9.07
N PRO A 283 8.31 -12.46 8.64
CA PRO A 283 9.62 -12.03 9.13
C PRO A 283 10.00 -10.61 8.65
N LEU A 284 9.28 -10.08 7.66
CA LEU A 284 9.47 -8.75 7.11
C LEU A 284 8.12 -8.04 7.08
N ILE A 285 8.00 -6.97 7.87
CA ILE A 285 6.88 -6.04 7.78
C ILE A 285 7.14 -5.09 6.60
N THR A 286 6.15 -4.95 5.74
CA THR A 286 6.18 -4.12 4.54
C THR A 286 4.98 -3.19 4.57
N SER A 287 5.24 -1.90 4.39
CA SER A 287 4.23 -0.87 4.16
C SER A 287 4.31 -0.37 2.73
N ALA A 288 3.38 0.47 2.35
CA ALA A 288 3.34 1.11 1.05
C ALA A 288 3.17 2.62 1.18
N ILE A 289 3.74 3.37 0.24
CA ILE A 289 3.55 4.81 0.12
C ILE A 289 2.84 5.07 -1.20
N THR A 290 1.66 5.70 -1.13
CA THR A 290 0.87 6.09 -2.30
C THR A 290 0.13 7.40 -2.01
N TYR A 291 -0.05 8.21 -3.05
CA TYR A 291 -0.93 9.38 -3.03
C TYR A 291 -2.25 9.13 -3.78
N ASP A 292 -2.48 7.90 -4.27
CA ASP A 292 -3.78 7.49 -4.78
C ASP A 292 -4.73 7.27 -3.61
N LYS A 293 -5.79 8.08 -3.55
CA LYS A 293 -6.75 8.06 -2.43
C LYS A 293 -7.52 6.75 -2.33
N ASP A 294 -7.78 6.07 -3.45
CA ASP A 294 -8.54 4.82 -3.48
C ASP A 294 -7.65 3.67 -2.97
N LEU A 295 -6.38 3.61 -3.39
CA LEU A 295 -5.42 2.64 -2.88
C LEU A 295 -5.09 2.90 -1.40
N LEU A 296 -4.87 4.15 -1.02
CA LEU A 296 -4.64 4.56 0.36
C LEU A 296 -5.80 4.12 1.27
N ALA A 297 -7.05 4.44 0.91
CA ALA A 297 -8.24 4.05 1.67
C ALA A 297 -8.37 2.52 1.79
N THR A 298 -8.02 1.78 0.73
CA THR A 298 -8.00 0.32 0.76
C THR A 298 -6.98 -0.20 1.76
N LEU A 299 -5.76 0.34 1.76
CA LEU A 299 -4.73 -0.06 2.72
C LEU A 299 -5.17 0.22 4.15
N TYR A 300 -5.82 1.36 4.41
CA TYR A 300 -6.41 1.67 5.73
C TYR A 300 -7.37 0.59 6.22
N GLU A 301 -8.25 0.08 5.35
CA GLU A 301 -9.18 -0.99 5.69
C GLU A 301 -8.47 -2.32 6.04
N ARG A 302 -7.21 -2.48 5.63
CA ARG A 302 -6.36 -3.68 5.86
C ARG A 302 -5.34 -3.51 6.98
N MET A 303 -5.33 -2.37 7.65
CA MET A 303 -4.54 -2.14 8.88
C MET A 303 -5.23 -2.65 10.15
N GLY A 304 -6.33 -3.40 9.99
CA GLY A 304 -7.11 -3.94 11.09
C GLY A 304 -6.28 -4.78 12.04
N THR A 305 -6.57 -4.63 13.33
CA THR A 305 -6.05 -5.48 14.40
C THR A 305 -6.35 -6.94 14.06
N ILE A 306 -5.33 -7.81 14.16
CA ILE A 306 -5.54 -9.26 14.12
C ILE A 306 -6.60 -9.57 15.18
N ARG A 307 -7.80 -9.92 14.73
CA ARG A 307 -8.70 -10.68 15.56
C ARG A 307 -8.14 -12.08 15.51
N ASP A 308 -7.38 -12.47 16.53
CA ASP A 308 -7.19 -13.88 16.88
C ASP A 308 -8.54 -14.43 17.36
N GLY A 309 -9.54 -14.39 16.49
CA GLY A 309 -10.76 -15.14 16.64
C GLY A 309 -10.38 -16.56 16.27
N GLY A 310 -9.96 -17.35 17.25
CA GLY A 310 -9.95 -18.80 17.06
C GLY A 310 -11.33 -19.22 16.56
N ASN A 311 -11.36 -20.10 15.56
CA ASN A 311 -12.62 -20.67 15.10
C ASN A 311 -13.18 -21.56 16.21
N LEU A 312 -14.02 -21.00 17.09
CA LEU A 312 -14.85 -21.77 18.01
C LEU A 312 -15.97 -22.41 17.18
N VAL A 313 -15.71 -23.61 16.66
CA VAL A 313 -16.72 -24.40 15.99
C VAL A 313 -17.59 -25.05 17.07
N GLY A 314 -18.82 -24.55 17.23
CA GLY A 314 -19.81 -25.17 18.11
C GLY A 314 -20.04 -26.63 17.71
N ASN A 315 -20.15 -27.51 18.72
CA ASN A 315 -20.37 -28.97 18.68
C ASN A 315 -19.14 -29.90 18.81
N ASN A 316 -17.90 -29.39 18.91
CA ASN A 316 -16.70 -30.25 19.02
C ASN A 316 -15.73 -29.89 20.16
N VAL A 317 -16.09 -28.96 21.05
CA VAL A 317 -15.24 -28.50 22.15
C VAL A 317 -16.04 -28.57 23.44
N ASP A 318 -15.45 -29.15 24.49
CA ASP A 318 -16.05 -29.12 25.83
C ASP A 318 -16.31 -27.65 26.23
N PRO A 319 -17.51 -27.30 26.73
CA PRO A 319 -17.82 -25.94 27.16
C PRO A 319 -16.78 -25.32 28.11
N SER A 320 -16.15 -26.11 29.00
CA SER A 320 -15.10 -25.60 29.88
C SER A 320 -13.83 -25.23 29.13
N ASP A 321 -13.45 -26.03 28.14
CA ASP A 321 -12.27 -25.78 27.29
C ASP A 321 -12.51 -24.59 26.37
N GLY A 322 -13.73 -24.45 25.83
CA GLY A 322 -14.14 -23.29 25.05
C GLY A 322 -14.10 -21.99 25.86
N ALA A 323 -14.59 -22.02 27.11
CA ALA A 323 -14.50 -20.88 28.02
C ALA A 323 -13.05 -20.55 28.41
N GLY A 324 -12.22 -21.56 28.66
CA GLY A 324 -10.79 -21.40 28.93
C GLY A 324 -10.03 -20.76 27.77
N LEU A 325 -10.28 -21.23 26.54
CA LEU A 325 -9.70 -20.66 25.31
C LEU A 325 -10.13 -19.20 25.10
N PHE A 326 -11.41 -18.90 25.31
CA PHE A 326 -11.94 -17.54 25.20
C PHE A 326 -11.25 -16.59 26.20
N MET A 327 -11.14 -16.99 27.47
CA MET A 327 -10.46 -16.19 28.49
C MET A 327 -8.98 -15.99 28.18
N TYR A 328 -8.30 -17.01 27.65
CA TYR A 328 -6.93 -16.91 27.19
C TYR A 328 -6.78 -15.91 26.02
N GLN A 329 -7.66 -15.99 25.01
CA GLN A 329 -7.69 -15.03 23.90
C GLN A 329 -7.94 -13.60 24.37
N MET A 330 -8.86 -13.39 25.31
CA MET A 330 -9.12 -12.08 25.91
C MET A 330 -7.89 -11.52 26.63
N LYS A 331 -7.18 -12.36 27.39
CA LYS A 331 -5.96 -11.95 28.10
C LYS A 331 -4.81 -11.59 27.15
N ILE A 332 -4.61 -12.36 26.08
CA ILE A 332 -3.64 -12.02 25.02
C ILE A 332 -4.03 -10.71 24.35
N SER A 333 -5.30 -10.56 23.99
CA SER A 333 -5.83 -9.34 23.37
C SER A 333 -5.58 -8.11 24.25
N GLU A 334 -5.87 -8.19 25.55
CA GLU A 334 -5.61 -7.10 26.49
C GLU A 334 -4.12 -6.74 26.58
N THR A 335 -3.25 -7.75 26.68
CA THR A 335 -1.80 -7.56 26.73
C THR A 335 -1.29 -6.87 25.46
N ARG A 336 -1.79 -7.31 24.29
CA ARG A 336 -1.46 -6.70 23.01
C ARG A 336 -1.97 -5.27 22.90
N SER A 337 -3.20 -4.98 23.35
CA SER A 337 -3.74 -3.63 23.36
C SER A 337 -2.91 -2.68 24.23
N LYS A 338 -2.45 -3.14 25.40
CA LYS A 338 -1.53 -2.36 26.25
C LYS A 338 -0.23 -2.05 25.53
N HIS A 339 0.41 -3.05 24.92
CA HIS A 339 1.64 -2.87 24.16
C HIS A 339 1.49 -1.90 22.97
N ILE A 340 0.39 -2.03 22.21
CA ILE A 340 0.04 -1.12 21.10
C ILE A 340 -0.10 0.32 21.60
N ASN A 341 -0.81 0.52 22.71
CA ASN A 341 -1.03 1.86 23.28
C ASN A 341 0.28 2.49 23.78
N GLU A 342 1.14 1.72 24.44
CA GLU A 342 2.46 2.17 24.90
C GLU A 342 3.33 2.62 23.73
N ARG A 343 3.45 1.79 22.68
CA ARG A 343 4.21 2.16 21.47
C ARG A 343 3.61 3.35 20.75
N SER A 344 2.28 3.39 20.62
CA SER A 344 1.60 4.52 20.01
C SER A 344 1.91 5.83 20.76
N LYS A 345 1.98 5.81 22.09
CA LYS A 345 2.33 7.00 22.89
C LYS A 345 3.73 7.49 22.57
N VAL A 346 4.72 6.58 22.57
CA VAL A 346 6.12 6.90 22.22
C VAL A 346 6.23 7.55 20.84
N TYR A 347 5.56 6.99 19.83
CA TYR A 347 5.65 7.53 18.47
C TYR A 347 4.88 8.85 18.29
N MET A 348 3.82 9.07 19.06
CA MET A 348 3.13 10.37 19.08
C MET A 348 3.98 11.46 19.76
N GLU A 349 4.74 11.11 20.80
CA GLU A 349 5.71 12.02 21.42
C GLU A 349 6.82 12.38 20.42
N ALA A 350 7.39 11.40 19.71
CA ALA A 350 8.36 11.64 18.65
C ALA A 350 7.80 12.51 17.50
N LEU A 351 6.52 12.32 17.14
CA LEU A 351 5.87 13.14 16.11
C LEU A 351 5.72 14.60 16.57
N ASN A 352 5.42 14.81 17.85
CA ASN A 352 5.36 16.15 18.42
C ASN A 352 6.73 16.82 18.36
N GLU A 353 7.78 16.14 18.81
CA GLU A 353 9.16 16.66 18.74
C GLU A 353 9.56 17.02 17.30
N PHE A 354 9.31 16.13 16.34
CA PHE A 354 9.52 16.38 14.92
C PHE A 354 8.77 17.63 14.43
N SER A 355 7.50 17.77 14.83
CA SER A 355 6.66 18.90 14.43
C SER A 355 7.14 20.22 15.03
N GLU A 356 7.64 20.21 16.27
CA GLU A 356 8.18 21.41 16.92
C GLU A 356 9.46 21.87 16.25
N ALA A 357 10.38 20.95 15.96
CA ALA A 357 11.64 21.26 15.30
C ALA A 357 11.43 21.78 13.86
N ASN A 358 10.50 21.18 13.11
CA ASN A 358 10.42 21.38 11.66
C ASN A 358 9.27 22.28 11.20
N PHE A 359 8.18 22.37 11.96
CA PHE A 359 6.96 23.06 11.51
C PHE A 359 6.73 24.38 12.26
N LYS A 360 7.02 24.44 13.57
CA LYS A 360 6.81 25.64 14.39
C LYS A 360 7.92 26.69 14.23
N SER A 361 9.14 26.26 13.95
CA SER A 361 10.29 27.16 13.71
C SER A 361 10.08 28.12 12.52
N VAL A 362 9.21 27.74 11.57
CA VAL A 362 8.91 28.51 10.36
C VAL A 362 7.89 29.65 10.60
N GLU A 363 7.03 29.54 11.62
CA GLU A 363 6.06 30.59 11.98
C GLU A 363 6.72 31.78 12.69
N ALA A 364 7.83 31.58 13.39
CA ALA A 364 8.55 32.64 14.12
C ALA A 364 9.43 33.53 13.24
N SER A 365 9.66 33.14 11.98
CA SER A 365 10.54 33.83 11.03
C SER A 365 9.83 34.63 9.94
N ALA A 366 8.50 34.73 9.97
CA ALA A 366 7.75 35.59 9.04
C ALA A 366 7.82 37.06 9.52
N PRO A 367 8.37 38.00 8.74
CA PRO A 367 8.36 39.41 9.11
C PRO A 367 6.91 39.93 9.08
N SER A 368 6.51 40.54 10.20
CA SER A 368 5.25 41.27 10.39
C SER A 368 5.10 42.47 9.47
#